data_AF-A0A942C0T3-F1
#
_entry.id   AF-A0A942C0T3-F1
#
_cell.length_a   1.000
_cell.length_b   1.000
_cell.length_c   1.000
_cell.angle_alpha   90.00
_cell.angle_beta   90.00
_cell.angle_gamma   90.00
#
_symmetry.space_group_name_H-M   'P 1'
#
loop_
_entity.id
_entity.type
_entity.pdbx_description
1 polymer ?
#
loop_
_entity_poly.entity_id
_entity_poly.type
_entity_poly.pdbx_seq_one_letter_code
_entity_poly.pdbx_strand_id
1 'polypeptide(L)'
;MRAKMPPPIIFHGTTDTMVPFAQATKFCAARKQPGNACEVKSYERRGHDFFNFGHRKLMSCGEDFKSTLQAIDDFLVSLGSLKSTTK
;
A
#
# COMPACT_ATOMS: atom_id res chain seq x y z
N MET A 1 -26.78 4.64 6.13
CA MET A 1 -25.58 3.92 6.60
C MET A 1 -24.57 3.89 5.46
N ARG A 2 -23.30 4.22 5.68
CA ARG A 2 -22.27 3.99 4.65
C ARG A 2 -22.05 2.48 4.54
N ALA A 3 -22.13 1.92 3.33
CA ALA A 3 -21.85 0.51 3.11
C ALA A 3 -20.49 0.14 3.70
N LYS A 4 -20.39 -1.03 4.34
CA LYS A 4 -19.14 -1.54 4.90
C LYS A 4 -18.16 -1.76 3.75
N MET A 5 -17.25 -0.80 3.56
CA MET A 5 -16.20 -0.94 2.55
C MET A 5 -15.19 -1.97 3.01
N PRO A 6 -14.61 -2.76 2.08
CA PRO A 6 -13.49 -3.63 2.42
C PRO A 6 -12.32 -2.80 2.96
N PRO A 7 -11.50 -3.37 3.86
CA PRO A 7 -10.31 -2.71 4.37
C PRO A 7 -9.32 -2.48 3.21
N PRO A 8 -8.86 -1.24 3.00
CA PRO A 8 -7.87 -0.96 1.97
C PRO A 8 -6.45 -0.95 2.55
N ILE A 9 -5.49 -1.35 1.72
CA ILE A 9 -4.06 -1.09 1.89
C ILE A 9 -3.60 -0.08 0.84
N ILE A 10 -2.80 0.90 1.23
CA ILE A 10 -2.30 1.98 0.37
C ILE A 10 -0.77 1.99 0.43
N PHE A 11 -0.10 1.98 -0.73
CA PHE A 11 1.34 2.13 -0.86
C PHE A 11 1.66 3.53 -1.36
N HIS A 12 2.46 4.29 -0.63
CA HIS A 12 2.68 5.70 -0.98
C HIS A 12 4.10 6.15 -0.67
N GLY A 13 4.74 6.80 -1.65
CA GLY A 13 6.08 7.33 -1.52
C GLY A 13 6.09 8.66 -0.74
N THR A 14 7.00 8.82 0.23
CA THR A 14 7.00 10.03 1.08
C THR A 14 7.45 11.30 0.35
N THR A 15 8.07 11.17 -0.83
CA THR A 15 8.53 12.27 -1.67
C THR A 15 7.74 12.34 -2.99
N ASP A 16 6.52 11.80 -3.03
CA ASP A 16 5.62 11.96 -4.17
C ASP A 16 5.22 13.44 -4.32
N THR A 17 5.64 14.06 -5.42
CA THR A 17 5.36 15.45 -5.78
C THR A 17 4.05 15.62 -6.56
N MET A 18 3.47 14.54 -7.08
CA MET A 18 2.22 14.54 -7.84
C MET A 18 1.03 14.39 -6.90
N VAL A 19 1.14 13.49 -5.92
CA VAL A 19 0.12 13.26 -4.88
C VAL A 19 0.79 13.28 -3.51
N PRO A 20 0.58 14.33 -2.69
CA PRO A 20 1.19 14.42 -1.36
C PRO A 20 0.84 13.23 -0.45
N PHE A 21 1.85 12.65 0.20
CA PHE A 21 1.71 11.52 1.13
C PHE A 21 0.64 11.73 2.22
N ALA A 22 0.46 12.97 2.67
CA ALA A 22 -0.56 13.35 3.64
C ALA A 22 -1.99 13.02 3.19
N GLN A 23 -2.26 12.90 1.89
CA GLN A 23 -3.59 12.50 1.41
C GLN A 23 -3.89 11.03 1.74
N ALA A 24 -2.92 10.13 1.59
CA ALA A 24 -3.08 8.71 1.94
C ALA A 24 -3.35 8.53 3.43
N THR A 25 -2.59 9.22 4.30
CA THR A 25 -2.78 9.13 5.75
C THR A 25 -4.10 9.75 6.20
N LYS A 26 -4.50 10.89 5.63
CA LYS A 26 -5.81 11.51 5.90
C LYS A 26 -6.97 10.60 5.47
N PHE A 27 -6.85 9.94 4.31
CA PHE A 27 -7.85 8.99 3.85
C PHE A 27 -8.04 7.85 4.87
N CYS A 28 -6.96 7.23 5.33
CA CYS A 28 -7.06 6.16 6.33
C CYS A 28 -7.56 6.65 7.68
N ALA A 29 -7.12 7.83 8.14
CA ALA A 29 -7.60 8.41 9.40
C ALA A 29 -9.12 8.66 9.38
N ALA A 30 -9.65 9.20 8.27
CA ALA A 30 -11.09 9.42 8.09
C ALA A 30 -11.92 8.12 8.00
N ARG A 31 -11.27 6.98 7.78
CA ARG A 31 -11.89 5.66 7.61
C ARG A 31 -11.74 4.75 8.82
N LYS A 32 -10.99 5.16 9.86
CA LYS A 32 -10.84 4.38 11.10
C LYS A 32 -12.22 4.17 11.74
N GLN A 33 -12.71 2.94 11.66
CA GLN A 33 -13.88 2.46 12.38
C GLN A 33 -13.51 1.17 13.10
N PRO A 34 -14.17 0.83 14.23
CA PRO A 34 -13.98 -0.47 14.88
C PRO A 34 -14.18 -1.60 13.86
N GLY A 35 -13.14 -2.40 13.62
CA GLY A 35 -13.18 -3.53 12.66
C GLY A 35 -12.93 -3.18 11.18
N ASN A 36 -12.55 -1.94 10.84
CA ASN A 36 -12.10 -1.57 9.49
C ASN A 36 -10.72 -0.90 9.55
N ALA A 37 -9.66 -1.71 9.52
CA ALA A 37 -8.29 -1.23 9.53
C ALA A 37 -7.87 -0.81 8.12
N CYS A 38 -7.77 0.50 7.88
CA CYS A 38 -7.13 1.06 6.70
C CYS A 38 -5.62 1.14 6.95
N GLU A 39 -4.82 0.53 6.09
CA GLU A 39 -3.37 0.47 6.21
C GLU A 39 -2.68 1.37 5.18
N VAL A 40 -1.69 2.15 5.64
CA VAL A 40 -0.80 2.91 4.75
C VAL A 40 0.62 2.40 4.95
N LYS A 41 1.21 1.84 3.89
CA LYS A 41 2.63 1.49 3.80
C LYS A 41 3.38 2.66 3.17
N SER A 42 4.20 3.34 3.97
CA SER A 42 5.03 4.45 3.52
C SER A 42 6.37 3.96 2.96
N TYR A 43 6.76 4.49 1.80
CA TYR A 43 8.06 4.22 1.19
C TYR A 43 8.91 5.48 1.21
N GLU A 44 9.90 5.52 2.09
CA GLU A 44 10.70 6.72 2.31
C GLU A 44 11.49 7.13 1.07
N ARG A 45 11.53 8.41 0.70
CA ARG A 45 12.29 8.91 -0.47
C ARG A 45 11.81 8.36 -1.82
N ARG A 46 10.65 7.71 -1.86
CA ARG A 46 10.05 7.22 -3.10
C ARG A 46 9.10 8.27 -3.65
N GLY A 47 9.18 8.52 -4.94
CA GLY A 47 8.31 9.45 -5.65
C GLY A 47 7.03 8.79 -6.15
N HIS A 48 6.30 9.50 -7.00
CA HIS A 48 5.18 8.94 -7.76
C HIS A 48 5.64 7.72 -8.58
N ASP A 49 4.76 6.75 -8.80
CA ASP A 49 4.95 5.55 -9.65
C ASP A 49 6.02 4.54 -9.22
N PHE A 50 6.63 4.69 -8.04
CA PHE A 50 7.79 3.90 -7.59
C PHE A 50 7.61 2.37 -7.62
N PHE A 51 6.37 1.90 -7.51
CA PHE A 51 6.03 0.48 -7.46
C PHE A 51 5.89 -0.15 -8.86
N ASN A 52 5.93 0.61 -9.95
CA ASN A 52 5.72 0.05 -11.30
C ASN A 52 6.92 -0.78 -11.77
N PHE A 53 6.66 -2.04 -12.15
CA PHE A 53 7.69 -2.91 -12.72
C PHE A 53 8.25 -2.34 -14.03
N GLY A 54 9.57 -2.27 -14.15
CA GLY A 54 10.24 -1.81 -15.36
C GLY A 54 10.17 -0.29 -15.62
N HIS A 55 9.52 0.48 -14.73
CA HIS A 55 9.51 1.93 -14.84
C HIS A 55 10.72 2.51 -14.07
N ARG A 56 11.67 3.09 -14.82
CA ARG A 56 12.83 3.93 -14.42
C ARG A 56 14.24 3.31 -14.42
N LYS A 57 15.19 4.18 -14.76
CA LYS A 57 16.66 4.07 -14.72
C LYS A 57 17.25 3.86 -13.30
N LEU A 58 16.46 3.50 -12.30
CA LEU A 58 16.89 3.40 -10.90
C LEU A 58 17.09 1.93 -10.51
N MET A 59 18.20 1.65 -9.80
CA MET A 59 18.63 0.29 -9.44
C MET A 59 17.65 -0.48 -8.52
N SER A 60 16.68 0.19 -7.89
CA SER A 60 15.77 -0.41 -6.89
C SER A 60 14.38 -0.80 -7.41
N CYS A 61 14.05 -0.58 -8.69
CA CYS A 61 12.69 -0.80 -9.20
C CYS A 61 12.19 -2.24 -9.05
N GLY A 62 13.09 -3.23 -9.10
CA GLY A 62 12.73 -4.62 -8.86
C GLY A 62 12.40 -4.92 -7.40
N GLU A 63 13.00 -4.20 -6.46
CA GLU A 63 12.83 -4.42 -5.02
C GLU A 63 11.55 -3.79 -4.50
N ASP A 64 11.27 -2.54 -4.90
CA ASP A 64 10.05 -1.83 -4.49
C ASP A 64 8.78 -2.51 -5.07
N PHE A 65 8.83 -2.99 -6.31
CA PHE A 65 7.76 -3.81 -6.90
C PHE A 65 7.54 -5.10 -6.11
N LYS A 66 8.60 -5.86 -5.82
CA LYS A 66 8.49 -7.11 -5.03
C LYS A 66 7.99 -6.84 -3.61
N SER A 67 8.46 -5.76 -2.98
CA SER A 67 8.04 -5.36 -1.63
C SER A 67 6.55 -5.03 -1.57
N THR A 68 6.04 -4.27 -2.56
CA THR A 68 4.61 -3.95 -2.60
C THR A 68 3.77 -5.19 -2.87
N LEU A 69 4.19 -6.10 -3.75
CA LEU A 69 3.49 -7.38 -3.95
C LEU A 69 3.48 -8.25 -2.69
N GLN A 70 4.61 -8.41 -2.01
CA GLN A 70 4.66 -9.19 -0.77
C GLN A 70 3.72 -8.61 0.29
N ALA A 71 3.69 -7.28 0.42
CA ALA A 71 2.80 -6.62 1.36
C ALA A 71 1.31 -6.75 0.98
N ILE A 72 0.99 -6.84 -0.32
CA ILE A 72 -0.37 -7.18 -0.78
C ILE A 72 -0.72 -8.62 -0.38
N ASP A 73 0.17 -9.58 -0.61
CA ASP A 73 -0.06 -10.98 -0.25
C ASP A 73 -0.28 -11.13 1.25
N ASP A 74 0.60 -10.55 2.07
CA ASP A 74 0.50 -10.57 3.54
C ASP A 74 -0.83 -9.95 4.00
N PHE A 75 -1.23 -8.83 3.40
CA PHE A 75 -2.49 -8.17 3.69
C PHE A 75 -3.68 -9.06 3.34
N LEU A 76 -3.70 -9.65 2.14
CA LEU A 76 -4.78 -10.52 1.71
C LEU A 76 -4.85 -11.83 2.52
N VAL A 77 -3.70 -12.37 2.96
CA VAL A 77 -3.64 -13.49 3.91
C VAL A 77 -4.24 -13.08 5.25
N SER A 78 -3.94 -11.88 5.77
CA SER A 78 -4.51 -11.38 7.03
C SER A 78 -6.04 -11.21 6.97
N LEU A 79 -6.59 -10.96 5.78
CA LEU A 79 -8.02 -10.92 5.53
C LEU A 79 -8.66 -12.29 5.27
N GLY A 80 -7.85 -13.36 5.20
CA GLY A 80 -8.31 -14.70 4.82
C GLY A 80 -8.72 -14.82 3.34
N SER A 81 -8.37 -13.84 2.51
CA SER A 81 -8.67 -13.80 1.07
C SER A 81 -7.66 -14.59 0.24
N LEU A 82 -6.44 -14.75 0.74
CA LEU A 82 -5.42 -15.64 0.19
C LEU A 82 -5.01 -16.69 1.22
N LYS A 83 -4.62 -17.87 0.74
CA LYS A 83 -3.99 -18.89 1.58
C LYS A 83 -2.49 -18.64 1.60
N SER A 84 -1.90 -18.62 2.79
CA SER A 84 -0.45 -18.62 2.92
C SER A 84 0.10 -19.91 2.31
N THR A 85 1.01 -19.78 1.35
CA THR A 85 1.81 -20.90 0.88
C THR A 85 3.05 -21.00 1.75
N THR A 86 2.97 -21.75 2.84
CA THR A 86 4.16 -22.17 3.56
C THR A 86 4.99 -23.00 2.60
N LYS A 87 6.20 -22.54 2.28
CA LYS A 87 7.20 -23.35 1.59
C LYS A 87 8.23 -23.80 2.60
#